data_AF-A0A0Q6T6I2-F1
#
_entry.id   AF-A0A0Q6T6I2-F1
#
_cell.length_a   1.000
_cell.length_b   1.000
_cell.length_c   1.000
_cell.angle_alpha   90.00
_cell.angle_beta   90.00
_cell.angle_gamma   90.00
#
_symmetry.space_group_name_H-M   'P 1'
#
loop_
_entity.id
_entity.type
_entity.pdbx_description
1 polymer ?
#
loop_
_entity_poly.entity_id
_entity_poly.type
_entity_poly.pdbx_seq_one_letter_code
_entity_poly.pdbx_strand_id
1 'polypeptide(L)'
;MKRSAWLGVVVGWLVQLGLKTFLPIVVLVAMRLLSLSSGDKVEWVEHPDNTSHWVWYVIQGSVFLGSMVAGMLAGYLSPRRSMVVPILLAVLSLLATAFEQFPRPWSPLVAGIWVGGPCLGLLIGYLVSHVYGREDA
;
A
#
# COMPACT_ATOMS: atom_id res chain seq x y z
N MET A 1 -22.20 -16.62 -5.91
CA MET A 1 -21.16 -17.13 -4.98
C MET A 1 -21.40 -16.55 -3.60
N LYS A 2 -21.36 -17.36 -2.53
CA LYS A 2 -21.42 -16.83 -1.16
C LYS A 2 -20.11 -16.07 -0.89
N ARG A 3 -20.19 -14.77 -0.60
CA ARG A 3 -19.02 -13.96 -0.22
C ARG A 3 -18.47 -14.52 1.10
N SER A 4 -17.18 -14.81 1.14
CA SER A 4 -16.49 -15.34 2.32
C SER A 4 -15.50 -14.30 2.83
N ALA A 5 -15.49 -14.05 4.14
CA ALA A 5 -14.54 -13.11 4.74
C ALA A 5 -13.09 -13.56 4.47
N TRP A 6 -12.83 -14.88 4.51
CA TRP A 6 -11.52 -15.45 4.20
C TRP A 6 -11.09 -15.21 2.77
N LEU A 7 -12.01 -15.26 1.81
CA LEU A 7 -11.70 -14.96 0.41
C LEU A 7 -11.24 -13.50 0.27
N GLY A 8 -11.97 -12.57 0.89
CA GLY A 8 -11.60 -11.15 0.90
C GLY A 8 -10.24 -10.90 1.55
N VAL A 9 -9.96 -11.55 2.68
CA VAL A 9 -8.67 -11.44 3.38
C VAL A 9 -7.53 -12.01 2.53
N VAL A 10 -7.67 -13.22 1.98
CA VAL A 10 -6.61 -13.87 1.20
C VAL A 10 -6.31 -13.08 -0.08
N VAL A 11 -7.34 -12.73 -0.84
CA VAL A 11 -7.17 -11.97 -2.09
C VAL A 11 -6.63 -10.58 -1.79
N GLY A 12 -7.22 -9.89 -0.81
CA GLY A 12 -6.75 -8.58 -0.38
C GLY A 12 -5.28 -8.59 0.03
N TRP A 13 -4.87 -9.55 0.84
CA TRP A 13 -3.49 -9.66 1.32
C TRP A 13 -2.51 -9.98 0.19
N LEU A 14 -2.81 -10.97 -0.66
CA LEU A 14 -1.95 -11.33 -1.80
C LEU A 14 -1.79 -10.18 -2.79
N VAL A 15 -2.89 -9.48 -3.09
CA VAL A 15 -2.86 -8.29 -3.97
C VAL A 15 -2.10 -7.15 -3.32
N GLN A 16 -2.26 -6.94 -2.01
CA GLN A 16 -1.48 -5.95 -1.30
C GLN A 16 0.02 -6.24 -1.37
N LEU A 17 0.46 -7.47 -1.09
CA LEU A 17 1.87 -7.85 -1.18
C LEU A 17 2.43 -7.65 -2.59
N GLY A 18 1.67 -8.09 -3.60
CA GLY A 18 2.05 -7.91 -5.01
C GLY A 18 2.19 -6.44 -5.39
N LEU A 19 1.18 -5.62 -5.08
CA LEU A 19 1.17 -4.19 -5.44
C LEU A 19 2.17 -3.38 -4.61
N LYS A 20 2.33 -3.68 -3.31
CA LYS A 20 3.32 -3.04 -2.44
C LYS A 20 4.75 -3.30 -2.91
N THR A 21 4.98 -4.40 -3.63
CA THR A 21 6.29 -4.69 -4.23
C THR A 21 6.41 -4.09 -5.64
N PHE A 22 5.40 -4.29 -6.49
CA PHE A 22 5.46 -3.97 -7.91
C PHE A 22 5.31 -2.46 -8.20
N LEU A 23 4.38 -1.76 -7.56
CA LEU A 23 4.14 -0.34 -7.82
C LEU A 23 5.37 0.53 -7.51
N PRO A 24 6.05 0.37 -6.35
CA PRO A 24 7.30 1.08 -6.09
C PRO A 24 8.36 0.88 -7.16
N ILE A 25 8.49 -0.33 -7.71
CA ILE A 25 9.46 -0.63 -8.78
C ILE A 25 9.10 0.17 -10.03
N VAL A 26 7.83 0.16 -10.45
CA VAL A 26 7.36 0.92 -11.62
C VAL A 26 7.60 2.42 -11.42
N VAL A 27 7.29 2.95 -10.24
CA VAL A 27 7.51 4.36 -9.90
C VAL A 27 9.00 4.70 -9.91
N LEU A 28 9.85 3.84 -9.35
CA LEU A 28 11.31 4.02 -9.37
C LEU A 28 11.85 4.06 -10.81
N VAL A 29 11.39 3.16 -11.68
CA VAL A 29 11.77 3.14 -13.10
C VAL A 29 11.31 4.41 -13.80
N ALA A 30 10.06 4.85 -13.57
CA ALA A 30 9.53 6.08 -14.16
C ALA A 30 10.34 7.31 -13.71
N MET A 31 10.64 7.42 -12.41
CA MET A 31 11.46 8.51 -11.89
C MET A 31 12.86 8.48 -12.49
N ARG A 32 13.45 7.30 -12.66
CA ARG A 32 14.77 7.15 -13.29
C ARG A 32 14.78 7.65 -14.74
N LEU A 33 13.74 7.33 -15.52
CA LEU A 33 13.61 7.82 -16.89
C LEU A 33 13.48 9.35 -16.93
N LEU A 34 12.74 9.94 -16.00
CA LEU A 34 12.59 11.39 -15.88
C LEU A 34 13.94 12.06 -15.53
N SER A 35 14.68 11.54 -14.56
CA SER A 35 16.01 12.07 -14.17
C SER A 35 17.04 12.00 -15.31
N LEU A 36 17.06 10.91 -16.07
CA LEU A 36 17.93 10.80 -17.25
C LEU A 36 17.57 11.85 -18.32
N SER A 37 16.29 12.21 -18.44
CA SER A 37 15.84 13.22 -19.40
C SER A 37 16.10 14.66 -18.96
N SER A 38 16.14 14.93 -17.65
CA SER A 38 16.33 16.28 -17.10
C SER A 38 17.79 16.65 -16.87
N GLY A 39 18.74 15.72 -17.08
CA GLY A 39 20.17 15.95 -16.84
C GLY A 39 20.56 16.06 -15.37
N ASP A 40 19.58 16.03 -14.48
CA ASP A 40 19.74 16.09 -13.03
C ASP A 40 19.97 14.66 -12.55
N LYS A 41 21.24 14.27 -12.35
CA LYS A 41 21.62 12.95 -11.83
C LYS A 41 21.28 12.91 -10.35
N VAL A 42 20.02 12.71 -10.03
CA VAL A 42 19.61 12.73 -8.63
C VAL A 42 20.21 11.51 -7.92
N GLU A 43 20.98 11.76 -6.88
CA GLU A 43 21.73 10.81 -6.04
C GLU A 43 20.86 9.71 -5.37
N TRP A 44 19.53 9.72 -5.56
CA TRP A 44 18.60 8.85 -4.83
C TRP A 44 18.71 7.36 -5.21
N VAL A 45 19.24 7.02 -6.39
CA VAL A 45 19.14 5.67 -6.98
C VAL A 45 19.88 4.61 -6.14
N GLU A 46 20.88 5.00 -5.36
CA GLU A 46 21.66 4.08 -4.52
C GLU A 46 20.99 3.77 -3.18
N HIS A 47 20.08 4.64 -2.70
CA HIS A 47 19.48 4.54 -1.37
C HIS A 47 17.96 4.79 -1.41
N PRO A 48 17.15 3.85 -1.93
CA PRO A 48 15.69 3.98 -1.98
C PRO A 48 15.04 4.01 -0.59
N ASP A 49 15.74 3.63 0.46
CA ASP A 49 15.36 3.76 1.87
C ASP A 49 15.65 5.15 2.46
N ASN A 50 16.29 6.05 1.69
CA ASN A 50 16.65 7.39 2.16
C ASN A 50 15.45 8.35 2.19
N THR A 51 14.94 8.61 3.40
CA THR A 51 13.75 9.45 3.65
C THR A 51 14.01 10.94 3.47
N SER A 52 15.28 11.34 3.31
CA SER A 52 15.69 12.73 3.09
C SER A 52 15.29 13.21 1.69
N HIS A 53 15.04 12.29 0.75
CA HIS A 53 14.63 12.61 -0.61
C HIS A 53 13.12 12.53 -0.79
N TRP A 54 12.57 13.49 -1.54
CA TRP A 54 11.13 13.56 -1.84
C TRP A 54 10.60 12.30 -2.55
N VAL A 55 11.45 11.61 -3.33
CA VAL A 55 11.10 10.37 -4.05
C VAL A 55 10.65 9.26 -3.10
N TRP A 56 11.22 9.20 -1.88
CA TRP A 56 10.78 8.24 -0.87
C TRP A 56 9.30 8.40 -0.54
N TYR A 57 8.82 9.64 -0.41
CA TYR A 57 7.40 9.92 -0.17
C TYR A 57 6.51 9.53 -1.35
N VAL A 58 7.01 9.65 -2.59
CA VAL A 58 6.29 9.15 -3.77
C VAL A 58 6.17 7.62 -3.74
N ILE A 59 7.24 6.93 -3.33
CA ILE A 59 7.23 5.48 -3.14
C ILE A 59 6.21 5.11 -2.08
N GLN A 60 6.20 5.76 -0.91
CA GLN A 60 5.20 5.52 0.13
C GLN A 60 3.78 5.82 -0.36
N GLY A 61 3.59 6.87 -1.16
CA GLY A 61 2.32 7.17 -1.82
C GLY A 61 1.86 6.04 -2.75
N SER A 62 2.76 5.46 -3.53
CA SER A 62 2.46 4.32 -4.40
C SER A 62 2.08 3.06 -3.61
N VAL A 63 2.74 2.81 -2.48
CA VAL A 63 2.42 1.72 -1.55
C VAL A 63 1.04 1.92 -0.93
N PHE A 64 0.73 3.15 -0.51
CA PHE A 64 -0.59 3.52 -0.02
C PHE A 64 -1.67 3.25 -1.07
N LEU A 65 -1.46 3.70 -2.31
CA LEU A 65 -2.42 3.50 -3.41
C LEU A 65 -2.60 2.01 -3.73
N GLY A 66 -1.52 1.24 -3.79
CA GLY A 66 -1.59 -0.21 -3.99
C GLY A 66 -2.37 -0.91 -2.88
N SER A 67 -2.15 -0.50 -1.63
CA SER A 67 -2.90 -1.00 -0.48
C SER A 67 -4.37 -0.60 -0.51
N MET A 68 -4.69 0.59 -1.02
CA MET A 68 -6.06 1.03 -1.22
C MET A 68 -6.80 0.18 -2.26
N VAL A 69 -6.16 -0.14 -3.39
CA VAL A 69 -6.73 -1.04 -4.40
C VAL A 69 -6.95 -2.44 -3.82
N ALA A 70 -5.99 -2.95 -3.04
CA ALA A 70 -6.12 -4.24 -2.36
C ALA A 70 -7.29 -4.25 -1.35
N GLY A 71 -7.44 -3.18 -0.57
CA GLY A 71 -8.55 -3.00 0.36
C GLY A 71 -9.91 -2.94 -0.32
N MET A 72 -10.00 -2.22 -1.46
CA MET A 72 -11.22 -2.17 -2.28
C MET A 72 -11.60 -3.57 -2.76
N LEU A 73 -10.66 -4.31 -3.34
CA LEU A 73 -10.90 -5.65 -3.85
C LEU A 73 -11.32 -6.62 -2.73
N ALA A 74 -10.67 -6.53 -1.57
CA ALA A 74 -11.04 -7.30 -0.39
C ALA A 74 -12.49 -7.01 0.05
N GLY A 75 -12.88 -5.74 0.07
CA GLY A 75 -14.23 -5.34 0.43
C GLY A 75 -15.28 -5.80 -0.58
N TYR A 76 -15.00 -5.74 -1.88
CA TYR A 76 -15.85 -6.31 -2.93
C TYR A 76 -16.11 -7.81 -2.75
N LEU A 77 -15.09 -8.57 -2.35
CA LEU A 77 -15.14 -10.03 -2.20
C LEU A 77 -15.68 -10.49 -0.84
N SER A 78 -15.66 -9.62 0.16
CA SER A 78 -16.09 -9.91 1.53
C SER A 78 -17.59 -9.71 1.80
N PRO A 79 -18.14 -10.31 2.87
CA PRO A 79 -19.47 -9.98 3.38
C PRO A 79 -19.57 -8.52 3.79
N ARG A 80 -20.63 -7.82 3.34
CA ARG A 80 -20.79 -6.37 3.49
C ARG A 80 -20.55 -5.88 4.93
N ARG A 81 -21.01 -6.55 5.98
CA ARG A 81 -20.97 -6.01 7.37
C ARG A 81 -19.73 -6.39 8.21
N SER A 82 -18.71 -7.03 7.63
CA SER A 82 -17.61 -7.58 8.44
C SER A 82 -16.41 -6.65 8.55
N MET A 83 -16.30 -5.93 9.67
CA MET A 83 -15.09 -5.17 10.01
C MET A 83 -13.88 -6.06 10.32
N VAL A 84 -14.06 -7.37 10.42
CA VAL A 84 -12.98 -8.32 10.64
C VAL A 84 -11.98 -8.32 9.47
N VAL A 85 -12.45 -8.10 8.24
CA VAL A 85 -11.60 -8.12 7.04
C VAL A 85 -10.55 -7.01 7.04
N PRO A 86 -10.91 -5.70 7.15
CA PRO A 86 -9.91 -4.64 7.17
C PRO A 86 -8.99 -4.73 8.40
N ILE A 87 -9.48 -5.21 9.55
CA ILE A 87 -8.66 -5.42 10.76
C ILE A 87 -7.60 -6.50 10.50
N LEU A 88 -8.00 -7.66 9.98
CA LEU A 88 -7.06 -8.74 9.66
C LEU A 88 -6.04 -8.31 8.60
N LEU A 89 -6.48 -7.58 7.57
CA LEU A 89 -5.58 -7.04 6.56
C LEU A 89 -4.58 -6.05 7.15
N ALA A 90 -5.00 -5.17 8.05
CA ALA A 90 -4.08 -4.26 8.75
C ALA A 90 -3.05 -5.04 9.58
N VAL A 91 -3.47 -6.07 10.34
CA VAL A 91 -2.56 -6.92 11.12
C VAL A 91 -1.56 -7.63 10.20
N LEU A 92 -2.02 -8.23 9.11
CA LEU A 92 -1.15 -8.89 8.13
C LEU A 92 -0.19 -7.90 7.46
N SER A 93 -0.64 -6.67 7.20
CA SER A 93 0.20 -5.60 6.68
C SER A 93 1.29 -5.19 7.67
N LEU A 94 0.98 -5.09 8.97
CA LEU A 94 1.97 -4.80 10.01
C LEU A 94 3.01 -5.93 10.11
N LEU A 95 2.55 -7.19 10.06
CA LEU A 95 3.43 -8.36 10.04
C LEU A 95 4.36 -8.35 8.83
N ALA A 96 3.85 -8.02 7.64
CA ALA A 96 4.66 -7.91 6.43
C ALA A 96 5.72 -6.80 6.54
N THR A 97 5.36 -5.65 7.11
CA THR A 97 6.29 -4.53 7.33
C THR A 97 7.46 -4.91 8.25
N ALA A 98 7.30 -5.88 9.16
CA ALA A 98 8.39 -6.38 9.99
C ALA A 98 9.52 -7.08 9.20
N PHE A 99 9.25 -7.49 7.96
CA PHE A 99 10.24 -8.12 7.07
C PHE A 99 10.81 -7.16 6.03
N GLU A 100 10.39 -5.89 6.03
CA GLU A 100 10.89 -4.87 5.11
C GLU A 100 12.11 -4.14 5.68
N GLN A 101 12.96 -3.61 4.78
CA GLN A 101 14.10 -2.79 5.18
C GLN A 101 13.63 -1.50 5.84
N PHE A 102 14.20 -1.18 7.00
CA PHE A 102 13.86 0.03 7.74
C PHE A 102 14.28 1.29 6.97
N PRO A 103 13.41 2.32 6.92
CA PRO A 103 13.74 3.61 6.33
C PRO A 103 14.81 4.34 7.14
N ARG A 104 15.66 5.12 6.46
CA ARG A 104 16.76 5.89 7.04
C ARG A 104 16.79 7.31 6.48
N PRO A 105 17.02 8.37 7.27
CA PRO A 105 17.08 8.37 8.73
C PRO A 105 15.74 8.03 9.39
N TRP A 106 15.82 7.38 10.55
CA TRP A 106 14.64 6.99 11.31
C TRP A 106 14.06 8.19 12.06
N SER A 107 12.74 8.35 12.00
CA SER A 107 12.00 9.29 12.85
C SER A 107 10.59 8.78 13.13
N PRO A 108 9.92 9.23 14.21
CA PRO A 108 8.55 8.80 14.52
C PRO A 108 7.55 9.07 13.39
N LEU A 109 7.72 10.20 12.67
CA LEU A 109 6.90 10.56 11.53
C LEU A 109 7.09 9.57 10.37
N VAL A 110 8.35 9.29 10.02
CA VAL A 110 8.73 8.33 8.98
C VAL A 110 8.18 6.94 9.30
N ALA A 111 8.31 6.49 10.56
CA ALA A 111 7.75 5.23 11.03
C ALA A 111 6.23 5.20 10.85
N GLY A 112 5.55 6.29 11.21
CA GLY A 112 4.11 6.45 11.03
C GLY A 112 3.68 6.36 9.56
N ILE A 113 4.41 7.00 8.64
CA ILE A 113 4.12 6.94 7.20
C ILE A 113 4.36 5.53 6.65
N TRP A 114 5.51 4.94 6.97
CA TRP A 114 5.92 3.64 6.44
C TRP A 114 5.03 2.49 6.91
N VAL A 115 4.70 2.47 8.21
CA VAL A 115 3.85 1.43 8.81
C VAL A 115 2.36 1.75 8.62
N GLY A 116 1.99 3.00 8.87
CA GLY A 116 0.60 3.45 8.87
C GLY A 116 0.02 3.63 7.47
N GLY A 117 0.83 4.05 6.49
CA GLY A 117 0.39 4.27 5.11
C GLY A 117 -0.32 3.05 4.50
N PRO A 118 0.33 1.88 4.42
CA PRO A 118 -0.30 0.66 3.90
C PRO A 118 -1.60 0.29 4.63
N CYS A 119 -1.61 0.39 5.96
CA CYS A 119 -2.76 0.05 6.81
C CYS A 119 -3.95 0.99 6.56
N LEU A 120 -3.68 2.30 6.48
CA LEU A 120 -4.69 3.31 6.14
C LEU A 120 -5.20 3.12 4.72
N GLY A 121 -4.32 2.79 3.77
CA GLY A 121 -4.71 2.46 2.40
C GLY A 121 -5.73 1.33 2.37
N LEU A 122 -5.42 0.19 3.00
CA LEU A 122 -6.35 -0.95 3.11
C LEU A 122 -7.71 -0.56 3.71
N LEU A 123 -7.69 0.18 4.82
CA LEU A 123 -8.90 0.61 5.51
C LEU A 123 -9.75 1.52 4.62
N ILE A 124 -9.14 2.55 4.01
CA ILE A 124 -9.82 3.49 3.12
C ILE A 124 -10.38 2.73 1.92
N GLY A 125 -9.59 1.89 1.27
CA GLY A 125 -10.02 1.10 0.12
C GLY A 125 -11.22 0.21 0.45
N TYR A 126 -11.16 -0.49 1.58
CA TYR A 126 -12.27 -1.30 2.07
C TYR A 126 -13.53 -0.44 2.28
N LEU A 127 -13.40 0.68 2.99
CA LEU A 127 -14.52 1.59 3.27
C LEU A 127 -15.14 2.15 1.99
N VAL A 128 -14.32 2.51 0.98
CA VAL A 128 -14.81 2.98 -0.31
C VAL A 128 -15.67 1.90 -0.97
N SER A 129 -15.17 0.67 -1.08
CA SER A 129 -15.97 -0.43 -1.65
C SER A 129 -17.25 -0.72 -0.85
N HIS A 130 -17.21 -0.48 0.46
CA HIS A 130 -18.34 -0.68 1.34
C HIS A 130 -19.44 0.39 1.18
N VAL A 131 -19.03 1.65 0.98
CA VAL A 131 -19.93 2.79 0.74
C VAL A 131 -20.54 2.71 -0.67
N TYR A 132 -19.74 2.51 -1.72
CA TYR A 132 -20.25 2.44 -3.09
C TYR A 132 -21.03 1.15 -3.37
N GLY A 133 -20.74 0.05 -2.67
CA GLY A 133 -21.51 -1.19 -2.77
C GLY A 133 -22.93 -1.15 -2.18
N ARG A 134 -23.42 0.01 -1.71
CA ARG A 134 -24.79 0.24 -1.21
C ARG A 134 -25.80 0.58 -2.30
N GLU A 135 -25.38 1.04 -3.48
CA GLU A 135 -26.30 1.56 -4.50
C GLU A 135 -26.97 0.47 -5.35
N ASP A 136 -26.43 -0.76 -5.37
CA ASP A 136 -26.94 -1.88 -6.18
C ASP A 136 -27.78 -2.90 -5.38
N ALA A 137 -28.70 -2.48 -4.50
CA ALA A 137 -29.57 -3.38 -3.74
C ALA A 137 -31.03 -2.91 -3.69
#